data_AF-A0A8T5UIE0-F1
#
_entry.id   AF-A0A8T5UIE0-F1
#
_cell.length_a   1.000
_cell.length_b   1.000
_cell.length_c   1.000
_cell.angle_alpha   90.00
_cell.angle_beta   90.00
_cell.angle_gamma   90.00
#
_symmetry.space_group_name_H-M   'P 1'
#
loop_
_entity.id
_entity.type
_entity.pdbx_description
1 polymer ?
#
loop_
_entity_poly.entity_id
_entity_poly.type
_entity_poly.pdbx_seq_one_letter_code
_entity_poly.pdbx_strand_id
1 'polypeptide(L)'
;FKTMQAMISSEQFHFTTIGHFDLPKKFNILPNNKELIMKEGIKALKMAEKRDIVIEINTSGLRKPIKEQYPSKEFIKEMFNLGIDVVLGSDAHHPNELAYEFELITTLLKKIGYERLAHFDKGTKTYIKI
;
A
#
# COMPACT_ATOMS: atom_id res chain seq x y z
N PHE A 1 5.61 -8.22 9.13
CA PHE A 1 4.15 -8.47 9.04
C PHE A 1 3.48 -8.84 10.36
N LYS A 2 4.03 -9.72 11.22
CA LYS A 2 3.36 -10.09 12.50
C LYS A 2 2.91 -8.89 13.36
N THR A 3 3.75 -7.86 13.52
CA THR A 3 3.38 -6.61 14.22
C THR A 3 2.22 -5.88 13.53
N MET A 4 2.23 -5.81 12.20
CA MET A 4 1.12 -5.24 11.42
C MET A 4 -0.16 -6.07 11.57
N GLN A 5 -0.07 -7.41 11.58
CA GLN A 5 -1.22 -8.28 11.85
C GLN A 5 -1.79 -7.99 13.25
N ALA A 6 -0.95 -7.85 14.27
CA ALA A 6 -1.40 -7.47 15.62
C ALA A 6 -2.07 -6.08 15.65
N MET A 7 -1.52 -5.10 14.92
CA MET A 7 -2.13 -3.77 14.76
C MET A 7 -3.50 -3.85 14.07
N ILE A 8 -3.63 -4.66 13.00
CA ILE A 8 -4.90 -4.87 12.29
C ILE A 8 -5.92 -5.60 13.17
N SER A 9 -5.51 -6.53 14.03
CA SER A 9 -6.42 -7.20 14.97
C SER A 9 -6.81 -6.35 16.17
N SER A 10 -6.11 -5.24 16.42
CA SER A 10 -6.34 -4.46 17.64
C SER A 10 -7.66 -3.67 17.55
N GLU A 11 -8.44 -3.75 18.63
CA GLU A 11 -9.65 -2.94 18.85
C GLU A 11 -9.31 -1.58 19.48
N GLN A 12 -8.06 -1.36 19.90
CA GLN A 12 -7.65 -0.12 20.59
C GLN A 12 -7.41 1.06 19.63
N PHE A 13 -7.22 0.79 18.34
CA PHE A 13 -6.91 1.82 17.34
C PHE A 13 -7.81 1.68 16.12
N HIS A 14 -8.45 2.78 15.75
CA HIS A 14 -9.20 2.91 14.52
C HIS A 14 -8.36 3.66 13.49
N PHE A 15 -8.13 3.03 12.35
CA PHE A 15 -7.41 3.61 11.23
C PHE A 15 -8.03 3.10 9.94
N THR A 16 -7.97 3.93 8.90
CA THR A 16 -8.58 3.64 7.60
C THR A 16 -7.58 3.13 6.59
N THR A 17 -6.28 3.34 6.83
CA THR A 17 -5.23 3.10 5.83
C THR A 17 -3.97 2.52 6.46
N ILE A 18 -3.36 1.55 5.78
CA ILE A 18 -2.00 1.07 6.08
C ILE A 18 -1.03 1.73 5.11
N GLY A 19 -0.11 2.52 5.66
CA GLY A 19 0.99 3.14 4.92
C GLY A 19 2.07 2.14 4.52
N HIS A 20 2.72 2.39 3.38
CA HIS A 20 3.97 1.75 2.93
C HIS A 20 4.13 0.26 3.37
N PHE A 21 3.25 -0.60 2.87
CA PHE A 21 2.96 -1.94 3.40
C PHE A 21 4.20 -2.86 3.59
N ASP A 22 5.19 -2.78 2.69
CA ASP A 22 6.41 -3.58 2.72
C ASP A 22 7.68 -2.74 2.98
N LEU A 23 7.54 -1.65 3.75
CA LEU A 23 8.60 -0.68 4.10
C LEU A 23 10.00 -1.27 4.41
N PRO A 24 10.18 -2.43 5.10
CA PRO A 24 11.51 -2.96 5.40
C PRO A 24 12.45 -3.09 4.19
N LYS A 25 11.93 -3.23 2.96
CA LYS A 25 12.76 -3.27 1.74
C LYS A 25 13.45 -1.94 1.39
N LYS A 26 13.15 -0.83 2.09
CA LYS A 26 13.56 0.56 1.77
C LYS A 26 15.01 0.74 1.35
N PHE A 27 15.93 0.10 2.04
CA PHE A 27 17.37 0.22 1.81
C PHE A 27 17.92 -0.80 0.78
N ASN A 28 17.03 -1.44 0.02
CA ASN A 28 17.37 -2.54 -0.89
C ASN A 28 18.05 -3.73 -0.18
N ILE A 29 17.69 -3.94 1.09
CA ILE A 29 18.09 -5.10 1.88
C ILE A 29 16.88 -6.01 1.95
N LEU A 30 16.89 -7.07 1.13
CA LEU A 30 15.76 -7.96 0.98
C LEU A 30 15.87 -9.15 1.96
N PRO A 31 14.74 -9.63 2.49
CA PRO A 31 14.72 -10.81 3.35
C PRO A 31 15.09 -12.06 2.56
N ASN A 32 15.91 -12.93 3.17
CA ASN A 32 16.34 -14.18 2.55
C ASN A 32 15.18 -15.13 2.24
N ASN A 33 14.13 -15.10 3.06
CA ASN A 33 12.95 -15.97 2.88
C ASN A 33 11.78 -15.17 2.30
N LYS A 34 11.79 -14.98 0.97
CA LYS A 34 10.72 -14.26 0.24
C LYS A 34 9.36 -14.95 0.39
N GLU A 35 9.32 -16.28 0.41
CA GLU A 35 8.07 -17.05 0.53
C GLU A 35 7.38 -16.78 1.86
N LEU A 36 8.12 -16.80 2.97
CA LEU A 36 7.59 -16.47 4.29
C LEU A 36 7.03 -15.04 4.33
N ILE A 37 7.73 -14.10 3.68
CA ILE A 37 7.34 -12.69 3.65
C ILE A 37 6.06 -12.51 2.84
N MET A 38 5.95 -13.16 1.68
CA MET A 38 4.72 -13.18 0.90
C MET A 38 3.56 -13.84 1.66
N LYS A 39 3.80 -14.99 2.31
CA LYS A 39 2.79 -15.70 3.12
C LYS A 39 2.25 -14.82 4.25
N GLU A 40 3.14 -14.22 5.03
CA GLU A 40 2.75 -13.36 6.17
C GLU A 40 2.16 -12.01 5.70
N GLY A 41 2.59 -11.51 4.56
CA GLY A 41 2.02 -10.32 3.91
C GLY A 41 0.60 -10.57 3.42
N ILE A 42 0.36 -11.65 2.65
CA ILE A 42 -0.98 -12.04 2.20
C ILE A 42 -1.93 -12.26 3.38
N LYS A 43 -1.42 -12.84 4.48
CA LYS A 43 -2.21 -12.96 5.71
C LYS A 43 -2.62 -11.59 6.26
N ALA A 44 -1.72 -10.61 6.29
CA ALA A 44 -2.05 -9.24 6.70
C ALA A 44 -3.04 -8.56 5.72
N LEU A 45 -2.88 -8.78 4.40
CA LEU A 45 -3.82 -8.27 3.39
C LEU A 45 -5.24 -8.81 3.61
N LYS A 46 -5.39 -10.12 3.82
CA LYS A 46 -6.69 -10.73 4.14
C LYS A 46 -7.31 -10.20 5.43
N MET A 47 -6.50 -9.78 6.39
CA MET A 47 -7.01 -9.15 7.62
C MET A 47 -7.44 -7.70 7.37
N ALA A 48 -6.71 -6.96 6.53
CA ALA A 48 -7.07 -5.61 6.12
C ALA A 48 -8.38 -5.59 5.31
N GLU A 49 -8.52 -6.50 4.35
CA GLU A 49 -9.73 -6.69 3.54
C GLU A 49 -10.97 -6.91 4.42
N LYS A 50 -10.91 -7.86 5.37
CA LYS A 50 -12.01 -8.11 6.32
C LYS A 50 -12.42 -6.92 7.18
N ARG A 51 -11.52 -5.94 7.37
CA ARG A 51 -11.76 -4.73 8.15
C ARG A 51 -12.06 -3.51 7.27
N ASP A 52 -12.19 -3.69 5.96
CA ASP A 52 -12.37 -2.62 4.98
C ASP A 52 -11.25 -1.55 5.03
N ILE A 53 -10.03 -1.98 5.37
CA ILE A 53 -8.85 -1.10 5.47
C ILE A 53 -8.23 -0.94 4.09
N VAL A 54 -8.03 0.33 3.70
CA VAL A 54 -7.36 0.73 2.45
C VAL A 54 -5.84 0.55 2.61
N ILE A 55 -5.14 0.29 1.51
CA ILE A 55 -3.67 0.26 1.52
C ILE A 55 -3.11 1.37 0.64
N GLU A 56 -2.11 2.07 1.18
CA GLU A 56 -1.40 3.12 0.48
C GLU A 56 -0.46 2.53 -0.58
N ILE A 57 -0.53 3.06 -1.81
CA ILE A 57 0.56 2.97 -2.78
C ILE A 57 1.44 4.20 -2.61
N ASN A 58 2.54 4.01 -1.88
CA ASN A 58 3.47 5.05 -1.49
C ASN A 58 4.62 5.18 -2.50
N THR A 59 4.69 6.32 -3.18
CA THR A 59 5.69 6.56 -4.24
C THR A 59 7.06 6.97 -3.72
N SER A 60 7.22 7.19 -2.42
CA SER A 60 8.51 7.57 -1.85
C SER A 60 9.59 6.53 -2.04
N GLY A 61 9.21 5.25 -2.14
CA GLY A 61 10.13 4.15 -2.39
C GLY A 61 10.90 4.28 -3.71
N LEU A 62 10.33 4.95 -4.71
CA LEU A 62 11.00 5.28 -5.97
C LEU A 62 12.19 6.25 -5.77
N ARG A 63 12.14 7.08 -4.71
CA ARG A 63 13.25 7.97 -4.31
C ARG A 63 14.26 7.28 -3.40
N LYS A 64 13.97 6.08 -2.88
CA LYS A 64 14.84 5.32 -1.97
C LYS A 64 15.70 4.31 -2.73
N PRO A 65 16.71 3.67 -2.09
CA PRO A 65 17.56 2.67 -2.75
C PRO A 65 16.80 1.50 -3.40
N ILE A 66 15.63 1.12 -2.90
CA ILE A 66 14.81 0.06 -3.50
C ILE A 66 14.29 0.39 -4.91
N LYS A 67 14.12 1.67 -5.25
CA LYS A 67 13.62 2.13 -6.57
C LYS A 67 12.28 1.50 -6.98
N GLU A 68 11.45 1.20 -5.99
CA GLU A 68 10.12 0.63 -6.15
C GLU A 68 9.17 1.28 -5.14
N GLN A 69 7.93 1.53 -5.53
CA GLN A 69 6.87 1.93 -4.62
C GLN A 69 6.62 0.88 -3.53
N TYR A 70 5.99 1.32 -2.44
CA TYR A 70 5.45 0.42 -1.42
C TYR A 70 3.93 0.35 -1.60
N PRO A 71 3.29 -0.82 -1.64
CA PRO A 71 3.88 -2.14 -1.71
C PRO A 71 4.57 -2.45 -3.05
N SER A 72 5.35 -3.54 -3.06
CA SER A 72 5.88 -4.12 -4.30
C SER A 72 4.77 -4.47 -5.29
N LYS A 73 5.11 -4.54 -6.57
CA LYS A 73 4.15 -4.92 -7.62
C LYS A 73 3.47 -6.27 -7.35
N GLU A 74 4.17 -7.21 -6.73
CA GLU A 74 3.62 -8.52 -6.35
C GLU A 74 2.48 -8.36 -5.33
N PHE A 75 2.69 -7.57 -4.28
CA PHE A 75 1.63 -7.29 -3.31
C PHE A 75 0.48 -6.47 -3.90
N ILE A 76 0.73 -5.52 -4.81
CA ILE A 76 -0.36 -4.77 -5.47
C ILE A 76 -1.28 -5.72 -6.27
N LYS A 77 -0.74 -6.74 -6.93
CA LYS A 77 -1.56 -7.76 -7.61
C LYS A 77 -2.41 -8.56 -6.63
N GLU A 78 -1.82 -8.99 -5.51
CA GLU A 78 -2.57 -9.71 -4.46
C GLU A 78 -3.67 -8.84 -3.86
N MET A 79 -3.41 -7.55 -3.64
CA MET A 79 -4.40 -6.59 -3.19
C MET A 79 -5.57 -6.47 -4.17
N PHE A 80 -5.28 -6.40 -5.47
CA PHE A 80 -6.32 -6.37 -6.51
C PHE A 80 -7.17 -7.64 -6.49
N ASN A 81 -6.53 -8.81 -6.42
CA ASN A 81 -7.23 -10.11 -6.36
C ASN A 81 -8.12 -10.24 -5.12
N LEU A 82 -7.77 -9.57 -4.01
CA LEU A 82 -8.55 -9.52 -2.79
C LEU A 82 -9.62 -8.41 -2.80
N GLY A 83 -9.68 -7.57 -3.82
CA GLY A 83 -10.61 -6.44 -3.88
C GLY A 83 -10.27 -5.29 -2.92
N ILE A 84 -9.01 -5.19 -2.48
CA ILE A 84 -8.57 -4.13 -1.56
C ILE A 84 -8.46 -2.82 -2.33
N ASP A 85 -9.22 -1.81 -1.88
CA ASP A 85 -9.11 -0.44 -2.37
C ASP A 85 -7.75 0.17 -2.02
N VAL A 86 -7.27 1.08 -2.88
CA VAL A 86 -5.95 1.71 -2.73
C VAL A 86 -6.02 3.23 -2.75
N VAL A 87 -5.15 3.88 -1.98
CA VAL A 87 -4.95 5.33 -1.99
C VAL A 87 -3.52 5.65 -2.39
N LEU A 88 -3.27 6.81 -3.01
CA LEU A 88 -1.92 7.24 -3.34
C LEU A 88 -1.34 8.14 -2.26
N GLY A 89 -0.06 7.94 -1.94
CA GLY A 89 0.71 8.78 -1.05
C GLY A 89 2.11 9.04 -1.62
N SER A 90 2.58 10.28 -1.52
CA SER A 90 3.94 10.64 -1.99
C SER A 90 4.99 10.66 -0.88
N ASP A 91 4.52 10.68 0.38
CA ASP A 91 5.34 10.88 1.58
C ASP A 91 6.30 12.07 1.42
N ALA A 92 5.76 13.17 0.89
CA ALA A 92 6.53 14.35 0.50
C ALA A 92 7.07 15.07 1.73
N HIS A 93 8.39 15.22 1.80
CA HIS A 93 9.08 16.02 2.81
C HIS A 93 9.67 17.32 2.24
N HIS A 94 9.48 17.55 0.94
CA HIS A 94 9.82 18.80 0.25
C HIS A 94 8.77 19.08 -0.85
N PRO A 95 8.47 20.35 -1.20
CA PRO A 95 7.40 20.67 -2.17
C PRO A 95 7.54 19.99 -3.54
N ASN A 96 8.76 19.75 -4.02
CA ASN A 96 9.00 19.04 -5.28
C ASN A 96 8.70 17.53 -5.23
N GLU A 97 8.41 16.97 -4.05
CA GLU A 97 8.02 15.58 -3.88
C GLU A 97 6.49 15.40 -3.86
N LEU A 98 5.72 16.49 -3.88
CA LEU A 98 4.26 16.43 -3.93
C LEU A 98 3.81 15.66 -5.16
N ALA A 99 2.94 14.67 -4.96
CA ALA A 99 2.41 13.79 -6.00
C ALA A 99 3.49 13.12 -6.87
N TYR A 100 4.72 12.98 -6.34
CA TYR A 100 5.85 12.40 -7.06
C TYR A 100 5.46 11.06 -7.69
N GLU A 101 5.61 10.94 -9.01
CA GLU A 101 5.35 9.72 -9.79
C GLU A 101 3.91 9.16 -9.70
N PHE A 102 2.91 10.00 -9.42
CA PHE A 102 1.50 9.55 -9.41
C PHE A 102 1.02 9.08 -10.78
N GLU A 103 1.47 9.69 -11.89
CA GLU A 103 1.12 9.25 -13.25
C GLU A 103 1.67 7.84 -13.56
N LEU A 104 2.90 7.57 -13.13
CA LEU A 104 3.52 6.25 -13.24
C LEU A 104 2.70 5.20 -12.47
N ILE A 105 2.32 5.50 -11.23
CA ILE A 105 1.56 4.57 -10.40
C ILE A 105 0.12 4.38 -10.90
N THR A 106 -0.57 5.43 -11.32
CA THR A 106 -1.93 5.29 -11.90
C THR A 106 -1.90 4.45 -13.18
N THR A 107 -0.86 4.60 -14.01
CA THR A 107 -0.65 3.75 -15.19
C THR A 107 -0.44 2.27 -14.81
N LEU A 108 0.34 2.01 -13.76
CA LEU A 108 0.54 0.66 -13.23
C LEU A 108 -0.77 0.06 -12.70
N LEU A 109 -1.53 0.82 -11.91
CA LEU A 109 -2.79 0.39 -11.31
C LEU A 109 -3.84 0.04 -12.37
N LYS A 110 -3.99 0.88 -13.41
CA LYS A 110 -4.85 0.59 -14.57
C LYS A 110 -4.47 -0.71 -15.27
N LYS A 111 -3.18 -0.95 -15.47
CA LYS A 111 -2.68 -2.20 -16.09
C LYS A 111 -2.97 -3.44 -15.25
N ILE A 112 -3.06 -3.31 -13.93
CA ILE A 112 -3.44 -4.40 -13.02
C ILE A 112 -4.95 -4.62 -13.03
N GLY A 113 -5.74 -3.55 -13.23
CA GLY A 113 -7.19 -3.61 -13.35
C GLY A 113 -7.95 -2.66 -12.43
N TYR A 114 -7.25 -1.80 -11.67
CA TYR A 114 -7.91 -0.78 -10.87
C TYR A 114 -8.50 0.33 -11.74
N GLU A 115 -9.74 0.72 -11.44
CA GLU A 115 -10.47 1.79 -12.14
C GLU A 115 -10.67 3.05 -11.27
N ARG A 116 -10.40 2.92 -9.96
CA ARG A 116 -10.61 3.97 -8.98
C ARG A 116 -9.60 3.89 -7.85
N LEU A 117 -9.39 5.02 -7.18
CA LEU A 117 -8.67 5.16 -5.93
C LEU A 117 -9.65 5.46 -4.81
N ALA A 118 -9.35 4.97 -3.61
CA ALA A 118 -10.00 5.46 -2.39
C ALA A 118 -9.57 6.90 -2.10
N HIS A 119 -10.51 7.68 -1.60
CA HIS A 119 -10.33 9.01 -1.04
C HIS A 119 -11.07 9.07 0.29
N PHE A 120 -10.58 9.85 1.24
CA PHE A 120 -11.24 10.05 2.52
C PHE A 120 -11.57 11.52 2.69
N ASP A 121 -12.87 11.83 2.77
CA ASP A 121 -13.39 13.15 3.14
C ASP A 121 -14.02 13.05 4.52
N LYS A 122 -13.47 13.79 5.49
CA LYS A 122 -13.91 13.80 6.90
C LYS A 122 -14.08 12.39 7.50
N GLY A 123 -13.20 11.47 7.11
CA GLY A 123 -13.22 10.07 7.57
C GLY A 123 -14.16 9.14 6.81
N THR A 124 -14.96 9.65 5.86
CA THR A 124 -15.81 8.84 4.99
C THR A 124 -15.05 8.42 3.74
N LYS A 125 -15.02 7.10 3.47
CA LYS A 125 -14.42 6.55 2.25
C LYS A 125 -15.29 6.89 1.03
N THR A 126 -14.68 7.52 0.05
CA THR A 126 -15.23 7.87 -1.26
C THR A 126 -14.24 7.41 -2.35
N TYR A 127 -14.55 7.65 -3.63
CA TYR A 127 -13.72 7.17 -4.74
C TYR A 127 -13.46 8.25 -5.78
N ILE A 128 -12.24 8.22 -6.32
CA ILE A 128 -11.81 9.03 -7.47
C ILE A 128 -11.48 8.09 -8.62
N LYS A 129 -12.05 8.32 -9.80
CA LYS A 129 -11.75 7.53 -10.99
C LYS A 129 -10.31 7.79 -11.46
N ILE A 130 -9.61 6.73 -11.88
CA ILE A 130 -8.28 6.86 -12.49
C ILE A 130 -8.29 6.48 -13.95
#